data_AF-A0A818MYY2-F1
#
_entry.id   AF-A0A818MYY2-F1
#
_cell.length_a   1.000
_cell.length_b   1.000
_cell.length_c   1.000
_cell.angle_alpha   90.00
_cell.angle_beta   90.00
_cell.angle_gamma   90.00
#
_symmetry.space_group_name_H-M   'P 1'
#
loop_
_entity.id
_entity.type
_entity.pdbx_description
1 polymer ?
#
loop_
_entity_poly.entity_id
_entity_poly.type
_entity_poly.pdbx_seq_one_letter_code
_entity_poly.pdbx_strand_id
1 'polypeptide(L)'
;MSSNTTTGTLASQIASDEAVSLHRHVAEKCQIVLETLYDSYNGYKQCADDCKDTTMKLLFQTIAASRAEFIGQLSNVIQVDLSVEPIKSGSAIAAAHRTWIDVKTWFTDGRDKSAIAAEVHRGEQILIRFYEVAIEDANIPSKIRDLLAEQLKQVKEQN
;
A
#
# COMPACT_ATOMS: atom_id res chain seq x y z
N MET A 1 -42.75 -35.48 -0.32
CA MET A 1 -41.42 -35.21 0.28
C MET A 1 -40.63 -34.36 -0.70
N SER A 2 -40.64 -33.03 -0.57
CA SER A 2 -39.73 -32.17 -1.35
C SER A 2 -39.61 -30.82 -0.64
N SER A 3 -38.58 -30.68 0.18
CA SER A 3 -38.30 -29.44 0.92
C SER A 3 -36.84 -29.35 1.36
N ASN A 4 -35.88 -29.61 0.45
CA ASN A 4 -34.44 -29.45 0.73
C ASN A 4 -33.70 -28.53 -0.25
N THR A 5 -34.37 -27.95 -1.26
CA THR A 5 -33.68 -27.22 -2.34
C THR A 5 -33.42 -25.74 -2.00
N THR A 6 -34.26 -25.11 -1.18
CA THR A 6 -34.19 -23.66 -0.89
C THR A 6 -33.09 -23.30 0.10
N THR A 7 -32.85 -24.12 1.12
CA THR A 7 -31.80 -23.91 2.14
C THR A 7 -30.39 -24.10 1.57
N GLY A 8 -30.20 -25.03 0.63
CA GLY A 8 -28.91 -25.22 -0.04
C GLY A 8 -28.48 -24.03 -0.91
N THR A 9 -29.44 -23.34 -1.53
CA THR A 9 -29.18 -22.19 -2.42
C THR A 9 -28.82 -20.91 -1.64
N LEU A 10 -29.43 -20.70 -0.46
CA LEU A 10 -29.14 -19.54 0.39
C LEU A 10 -27.74 -19.63 1.02
N ALA A 11 -27.36 -20.81 1.53
CA ALA A 11 -26.03 -21.03 2.12
C ALA A 11 -24.90 -20.85 1.09
N SER A 12 -25.10 -21.32 -0.15
CA SER A 12 -24.12 -21.11 -1.23
C SER A 12 -24.00 -19.63 -1.62
N GLN A 13 -25.11 -18.88 -1.62
CA GLN A 13 -25.09 -17.45 -1.94
C GLN A 13 -24.34 -16.66 -0.86
N ILE A 14 -24.60 -16.94 0.42
CA ILE A 14 -23.92 -16.26 1.54
C ILE A 14 -22.41 -16.50 1.48
N ALA A 15 -21.97 -17.75 1.25
CA ALA A 15 -20.55 -18.07 1.12
C ALA A 15 -19.90 -17.37 -0.08
N SER A 16 -20.62 -17.24 -1.20
CA SER A 16 -20.16 -16.47 -2.37
C SER A 16 -20.01 -14.99 -2.05
N ASP A 17 -20.98 -14.39 -1.37
CA ASP A 17 -20.95 -12.96 -1.00
C ASP A 17 -19.82 -12.66 -0.02
N GLU A 18 -19.58 -13.54 0.95
CA GLU A 18 -18.47 -13.45 1.90
C GLU A 18 -17.11 -13.54 1.19
N ALA A 19 -16.95 -14.49 0.27
CA ALA A 19 -15.73 -14.63 -0.52
C ALA A 19 -15.43 -13.38 -1.37
N VAL A 20 -16.46 -12.80 -2.01
CA VAL A 20 -16.32 -11.55 -2.78
C VAL A 20 -15.94 -10.38 -1.86
N SER A 21 -16.51 -10.31 -0.66
CA SER A 21 -16.16 -9.27 0.33
C SER A 21 -14.72 -9.40 0.82
N LEU A 22 -14.29 -10.63 1.12
CA LEU A 22 -12.93 -10.93 1.55
C LEU A 22 -11.91 -10.56 0.46
N HIS A 23 -12.19 -10.95 -0.78
CA HIS A 23 -11.35 -10.65 -1.93
C HIS A 23 -11.16 -9.15 -2.13
N ARG A 24 -12.26 -8.38 -2.01
CA ARG A 24 -12.23 -6.93 -2.08
C ARG A 24 -11.40 -6.33 -0.94
N HIS A 25 -11.57 -6.82 0.28
CA HIS A 25 -10.82 -6.36 1.45
C HIS A 25 -9.31 -6.56 1.31
N VAL A 26 -8.88 -7.73 0.82
CA VAL A 26 -7.46 -8.01 0.54
C VAL A 26 -6.91 -7.06 -0.53
N ALA A 27 -7.67 -6.84 -1.60
CA ALA A 27 -7.29 -5.90 -2.67
C ALA A 27 -7.17 -4.46 -2.16
N GLU A 28 -8.12 -3.99 -1.34
CA GLU A 28 -8.08 -2.66 -0.75
C GLU A 28 -6.83 -2.45 0.11
N LYS A 29 -6.47 -3.41 0.96
CA LYS A 29 -5.24 -3.33 1.78
C LYS A 29 -3.99 -3.25 0.92
N CYS A 30 -3.88 -4.09 -0.11
CA CYS A 30 -2.74 -4.08 -1.02
C CYS A 30 -2.65 -2.75 -1.81
N GLN A 31 -3.79 -2.22 -2.26
CA GLN A 31 -3.84 -0.94 -2.97
C GLN A 31 -3.39 0.23 -2.08
N ILE A 32 -3.71 0.22 -0.78
CA ILE A 32 -3.25 1.25 0.16
C ILE A 32 -1.73 1.20 0.35
N VAL A 33 -1.14 0.00 0.48
CA VAL A 33 0.32 -0.14 0.52
C VAL A 33 0.95 0.32 -0.80
N LEU A 34 0.34 -0.02 -1.93
CA LEU A 34 0.79 0.42 -3.24
C LEU A 34 0.75 1.96 -3.39
N GLU A 35 -0.28 2.63 -2.85
CA GLU A 35 -0.42 4.09 -2.92
C GLU A 35 0.69 4.78 -2.13
N THR A 36 0.92 4.30 -0.91
CA THR A 36 1.96 4.84 -0.02
C THR A 36 3.37 4.57 -0.55
N LEU A 37 3.59 3.47 -1.29
CA LEU A 37 4.81 3.23 -2.04
C LEU A 37 5.03 4.26 -3.15
N TYR A 38 3.99 4.62 -3.92
CA TYR A 38 4.09 5.70 -4.91
C TYR A 38 4.39 7.05 -4.26
N ASP A 39 3.74 7.38 -3.15
CA ASP A 39 3.99 8.62 -2.41
C ASP A 39 5.45 8.68 -1.92
N SER A 40 5.96 7.57 -1.36
CA SER A 40 7.37 7.42 -0.96
C SER A 40 8.34 7.57 -2.14
N TYR A 41 8.08 6.86 -3.26
CA TYR A 41 8.87 6.97 -4.49
C TYR A 41 8.99 8.42 -4.97
N ASN A 42 7.87 9.13 -5.04
CA ASN A 42 7.83 10.52 -5.48
C ASN A 42 8.57 11.45 -4.51
N GLY A 43 8.40 11.23 -3.20
CA GLY A 43 9.09 11.99 -2.16
C GLY A 43 10.61 11.88 -2.25
N TYR A 44 11.14 10.65 -2.36
CA TYR A 44 12.58 10.43 -2.50
C TYR A 44 13.13 10.94 -3.84
N LYS A 45 12.36 10.81 -4.92
CA LYS A 45 12.74 11.38 -6.22
C LYS A 45 12.87 12.91 -6.13
N GLN A 46 11.90 13.58 -5.52
CA GLN A 46 11.95 15.03 -5.30
C GLN A 46 13.15 15.42 -4.42
N CYS A 47 13.40 14.69 -3.33
CA CYS A 47 14.59 14.89 -2.49
C CYS A 47 15.89 14.76 -3.30
N ALA A 48 16.01 13.76 -4.17
CA ALA A 48 17.19 13.57 -5.01
C ALA A 48 17.38 14.72 -6.03
N ASP A 49 16.30 15.24 -6.59
CA ASP A 49 16.34 16.34 -7.57
C ASP A 49 16.78 17.66 -6.92
N ASP A 50 16.33 17.92 -5.68
CA ASP A 50 16.64 19.14 -4.93
C ASP A 50 17.96 19.05 -4.12
N CYS A 51 18.53 17.85 -3.96
CA CYS A 51 19.73 17.64 -3.14
C CYS A 51 21.01 18.09 -3.85
N LYS A 52 21.80 18.91 -3.16
CA LYS A 52 23.13 19.36 -3.63
C LYS A 52 24.28 18.45 -3.21
N ASP A 53 24.10 17.69 -2.13
CA ASP A 53 25.10 16.74 -1.66
C ASP A 53 25.02 15.45 -2.48
N THR A 54 26.12 15.09 -3.15
CA THR A 54 26.16 13.95 -4.06
C THR A 54 25.89 12.61 -3.35
N THR A 55 26.33 12.47 -2.10
CA THR A 55 26.16 11.25 -1.32
C THR A 55 24.68 11.06 -0.94
N MET A 56 24.05 12.12 -0.43
CA MET A 56 22.62 12.11 -0.08
C MET A 56 21.73 11.95 -1.30
N LYS A 57 22.10 12.60 -2.43
CA LYS A 57 21.41 12.41 -3.70
C LYS A 57 21.42 10.94 -4.14
N LEU A 58 22.58 10.29 -4.09
CA LEU A 58 22.70 8.87 -4.43
C LEU A 58 21.88 7.98 -3.50
N LEU A 59 21.86 8.29 -2.20
CA LEU A 59 21.02 7.59 -1.23
C LEU A 59 19.54 7.70 -1.60
N PHE A 60 19.03 8.91 -1.84
CA PHE A 60 17.63 9.12 -2.22
C PHE A 60 17.26 8.43 -3.53
N GLN A 61 18.15 8.44 -4.52
CA GLN A 61 17.96 7.71 -5.78
C GLN A 61 17.88 6.20 -5.55
N THR A 62 18.72 5.66 -4.66
CA THR A 62 18.74 4.23 -4.30
C THR A 62 17.44 3.81 -3.62
N ILE A 63 16.93 4.63 -2.70
CA ILE A 63 15.66 4.37 -2.03
C ILE A 63 14.51 4.47 -3.03
N ALA A 64 14.45 5.51 -3.86
CA ALA A 64 13.44 5.63 -4.91
C ALA A 64 13.45 4.42 -5.87
N ALA A 65 14.62 3.94 -6.28
CA ALA A 65 14.71 2.74 -7.11
C ALA A 65 14.12 1.50 -6.42
N SER A 66 14.38 1.33 -5.12
CA SER A 66 13.80 0.24 -4.33
C SER A 66 12.26 0.35 -4.25
N ARG A 67 11.73 1.56 -4.03
CA ARG A 67 10.27 1.79 -4.04
C ARG A 67 9.65 1.45 -5.40
N ALA A 68 10.32 1.80 -6.51
CA ALA A 68 9.85 1.46 -7.85
C ALA A 68 9.81 -0.06 -8.09
N GLU A 69 10.78 -0.80 -7.57
CA GLU A 69 10.77 -2.27 -7.60
C GLU A 69 9.59 -2.84 -6.81
N PHE A 70 9.36 -2.35 -5.58
CA PHE A 70 8.27 -2.80 -4.72
C PHE A 70 6.89 -2.52 -5.34
N ILE A 71 6.73 -1.36 -5.97
CA ILE A 71 5.54 -0.99 -6.76
C ILE A 71 5.28 -2.03 -7.84
N GLY A 72 6.31 -2.41 -8.61
CA GLY A 72 6.17 -3.40 -9.69
C GLY A 72 5.76 -4.78 -9.17
N GLN A 73 6.42 -5.25 -8.10
CA GLN A 73 6.11 -6.54 -7.48
C GLN A 73 4.67 -6.58 -6.93
N LEU A 74 4.26 -5.56 -6.16
CA LEU A 74 2.93 -5.51 -5.55
C LEU A 74 1.83 -5.30 -6.59
N SER A 75 2.07 -4.47 -7.61
CA SER A 75 1.15 -4.30 -8.73
C SER A 75 0.90 -5.61 -9.47
N ASN A 76 1.95 -6.42 -9.69
CA ASN A 76 1.82 -7.73 -10.31
C ASN A 76 0.98 -8.68 -9.45
N VAL A 77 1.17 -8.70 -8.13
CA VAL A 77 0.33 -9.49 -7.21
C VAL A 77 -1.13 -9.05 -7.28
N ILE A 78 -1.41 -7.74 -7.21
CA ILE A 78 -2.79 -7.21 -7.30
C ILE A 78 -3.44 -7.61 -8.63
N GLN A 79 -2.70 -7.52 -9.74
CA GLN A 79 -3.22 -7.84 -11.06
C GLN A 79 -3.46 -9.34 -11.25
N VAL A 80 -2.48 -10.18 -10.89
CA VAL A 80 -2.48 -11.62 -11.21
C VAL A 80 -3.24 -12.42 -10.16
N ASP A 81 -2.96 -12.18 -8.88
CA ASP A 81 -3.52 -12.98 -7.79
C ASP A 81 -4.89 -12.44 -7.35
N LEU A 82 -5.11 -11.13 -7.45
CA LEU A 82 -6.38 -10.50 -7.06
C LEU A 82 -7.26 -10.09 -8.24
N SER A 83 -6.81 -10.22 -9.49
CA SER A 83 -7.62 -9.84 -10.67
C SER A 83 -8.20 -8.42 -10.59
N VAL A 84 -7.49 -7.52 -9.90
CA VAL A 84 -7.87 -6.11 -9.74
C VAL A 84 -6.85 -5.27 -10.49
N GLU A 85 -7.31 -4.20 -11.14
CA GLU A 85 -6.39 -3.25 -11.77
C GLU A 85 -5.59 -2.52 -10.68
N PRO A 86 -4.25 -2.63 -10.67
CA PRO A 86 -3.42 -1.92 -9.70
C PRO A 86 -3.49 -0.41 -10.00
N ILE A 87 -3.44 0.39 -8.94
CA ILE A 87 -3.30 1.83 -9.14
C ILE A 87 -1.98 2.18 -9.83
N LYS A 88 -2.05 3.23 -10.64
CA LYS A 88 -0.95 3.67 -11.50
C LYS A 88 -0.23 4.92 -11.00
N SER A 89 -0.71 5.50 -9.91
CA SER A 89 -0.11 6.67 -9.28
C SER A 89 -0.52 6.73 -7.81
N GLY A 90 0.22 7.52 -7.03
CA GLY A 90 -0.26 7.98 -5.72
C GLY A 90 -1.55 8.78 -5.85
N SER A 91 -2.25 8.94 -4.72
CA SER A 91 -3.42 9.81 -4.51
C SER A 91 -4.47 9.83 -5.64
N ALA A 92 -5.03 8.67 -5.99
CA ALA A 92 -6.17 8.56 -6.93
C ALA A 92 -7.14 7.38 -6.67
N ILE A 93 -7.41 6.99 -5.39
CA ILE A 93 -8.53 6.06 -5.08
C ILE A 93 -9.63 6.74 -4.26
N ALA A 94 -10.81 6.87 -4.86
CA ALA A 94 -11.94 7.62 -4.33
C ALA A 94 -12.82 6.89 -3.27
N ALA A 95 -12.46 5.68 -2.80
CA ALA A 95 -13.30 4.93 -1.83
C ALA A 95 -12.69 4.79 -0.42
N ALA A 96 -11.36 4.90 -0.27
CA ALA A 96 -10.64 4.77 1.01
C ALA A 96 -10.63 6.06 1.88
N HIS A 97 -11.41 7.07 1.50
CA HIS A 97 -11.15 8.45 1.89
C HIS A 97 -11.25 8.73 3.40
N ARG A 98 -12.09 8.09 4.23
CA ARG A 98 -12.20 8.58 5.63
C ARG A 98 -10.98 8.23 6.49
N THR A 99 -10.57 6.96 6.50
CA THR A 99 -9.38 6.55 7.27
C THR A 99 -8.10 7.13 6.69
N TRP A 100 -8.03 7.28 5.36
CA TRP A 100 -6.89 7.92 4.68
C TRP A 100 -6.86 9.45 4.84
N ILE A 101 -8.01 10.14 4.82
CA ILE A 101 -8.13 11.57 5.12
C ILE A 101 -7.75 11.83 6.58
N ASP A 102 -8.17 11.00 7.54
CA ASP A 102 -7.80 11.20 8.94
C ASP A 102 -6.28 11.07 9.15
N VAL A 103 -5.63 10.18 8.41
CA VAL A 103 -4.16 10.12 8.34
C VAL A 103 -3.64 11.39 7.67
N LYS A 104 -3.99 11.69 6.40
CA LYS A 104 -3.47 12.83 5.63
C LYS A 104 -3.82 14.22 6.19
N THR A 105 -4.90 14.42 6.93
CA THR A 105 -5.28 15.73 7.49
C THR A 105 -4.34 16.20 8.59
N TRP A 106 -3.61 15.28 9.22
CA TRP A 106 -2.49 15.63 10.08
C TRP A 106 -1.24 16.17 9.32
N PHE A 107 -1.24 16.20 7.97
CA PHE A 107 -0.04 16.44 7.14
C PHE A 107 0.01 17.80 6.42
N THR A 108 -1.08 18.57 6.33
CA THR A 108 -1.14 19.72 5.39
C THR A 108 -0.77 21.12 5.93
N ASP A 109 -0.36 21.26 7.18
CA ASP A 109 -0.07 22.59 7.77
C ASP A 109 1.40 23.04 7.59
N GLY A 110 1.70 23.64 6.43
CA GLY A 110 2.80 24.63 6.23
C GLY A 110 4.20 24.10 5.90
N ARG A 111 4.87 24.63 4.84
CA ARG A 111 6.17 24.13 4.35
C ARG A 111 7.25 25.22 4.16
N ASP A 112 8.49 24.86 4.54
CA ASP A 112 9.80 25.45 4.18
C ASP A 112 10.74 24.31 3.72
N LYS A 113 11.93 24.55 3.14
CA LYS A 113 12.81 23.51 2.55
C LYS A 113 13.34 22.45 3.54
N SER A 114 13.40 22.75 4.83
CA SER A 114 13.65 21.76 5.90
C SER A 114 12.49 20.77 6.09
N ALA A 115 11.30 21.10 5.56
CA ALA A 115 10.10 20.28 5.66
C ALA A 115 10.12 19.08 4.71
N ILE A 116 10.87 19.09 3.60
CA ILE A 116 10.83 17.98 2.63
C ILE A 116 11.44 16.70 3.20
N ALA A 117 12.60 16.78 3.86
CA ALA A 117 13.22 15.61 4.49
C ALA A 117 12.39 15.09 5.68
N ALA A 118 11.80 16.02 6.45
CA ALA A 118 10.87 15.67 7.53
C ALA A 118 9.61 14.99 6.98
N GLU A 119 9.10 15.45 5.84
CA GLU A 119 7.92 14.88 5.18
C GLU A 119 8.20 13.49 4.61
N VAL A 120 9.38 13.27 4.02
CA VAL A 120 9.80 11.94 3.56
C VAL A 120 9.90 10.98 4.75
N HIS A 121 10.60 11.37 5.82
CA HIS A 121 10.70 10.52 7.01
C HIS A 121 9.33 10.22 7.62
N ARG A 122 8.43 11.21 7.67
CA ARG A 122 7.06 11.03 8.15
C ARG A 122 6.24 10.12 7.23
N GLY A 123 6.37 10.28 5.90
CA GLY A 123 5.77 9.41 4.89
C GLY A 123 6.24 7.96 5.01
N GLU A 124 7.51 7.75 5.36
CA GLU A 124 8.05 6.41 5.61
C GLU A 124 7.44 5.75 6.85
N GLN A 125 7.19 6.51 7.91
CA GLN A 125 6.48 5.97 9.08
C GLN A 125 5.05 5.54 8.74
N ILE A 126 4.36 6.30 7.86
CA ILE A 126 3.05 5.88 7.36
C ILE A 126 3.15 4.60 6.55
N LEU A 127 4.10 4.52 5.60
CA LEU A 127 4.31 3.36 4.75
C LEU A 127 4.54 2.11 5.61
N ILE A 128 5.45 2.19 6.59
CA ILE A 128 5.72 1.13 7.57
C ILE A 128 4.44 0.71 8.28
N ARG A 129 3.65 1.67 8.76
CA ARG A 129 2.40 1.37 9.47
C ARG A 129 1.39 0.65 8.59
N PHE A 130 1.27 1.01 7.31
CA PHE A 130 0.35 0.33 6.40
C PHE A 130 0.81 -1.08 6.03
N TYR A 131 2.12 -1.30 5.88
CA TYR A 131 2.65 -2.66 5.79
C TYR A 131 2.30 -3.48 7.03
N GLU A 132 2.56 -2.96 8.23
CA GLU A 132 2.26 -3.66 9.49
C GLU A 132 0.77 -3.99 9.60
N VAL A 133 -0.11 -3.03 9.35
CA VAL A 133 -1.56 -3.22 9.35
C VAL A 133 -2.03 -4.25 8.31
N ALA A 134 -1.39 -4.31 7.15
CA ALA A 134 -1.70 -5.34 6.14
C ALA A 134 -1.20 -6.72 6.58
N ILE A 135 0.03 -6.83 7.09
CA ILE A 135 0.64 -8.09 7.51
C ILE A 135 -0.06 -8.70 8.73
N GLU A 136 -0.58 -7.88 9.64
CA GLU A 136 -1.34 -8.33 10.81
C GLU A 136 -2.73 -8.88 10.47
N ASP A 137 -3.26 -8.54 9.30
CA ASP A 137 -4.60 -8.95 8.88
C ASP A 137 -4.64 -10.43 8.51
N ALA A 138 -5.39 -11.23 9.27
CA ALA A 138 -5.51 -12.68 9.07
C ALA A 138 -6.08 -13.06 7.70
N ASN A 139 -6.77 -12.14 7.04
CA ASN A 139 -7.39 -12.37 5.73
C ASN A 139 -6.39 -12.27 4.57
N ILE A 140 -5.21 -11.68 4.78
CA ILE A 140 -4.18 -11.59 3.74
C ILE A 140 -3.59 -12.99 3.48
N PRO A 141 -3.66 -13.50 2.23
CA PRO A 141 -3.06 -14.78 1.87
C PRO A 141 -1.56 -14.82 2.18
N SER A 142 -1.04 -15.99 2.58
CA SER A 142 0.36 -16.15 2.99
C SER A 142 1.36 -15.61 1.98
N LYS A 143 1.19 -15.96 0.69
CA LYS A 143 2.06 -15.48 -0.41
C LYS A 143 2.15 -13.96 -0.47
N ILE A 144 1.02 -13.25 -0.28
CA ILE A 144 0.98 -11.79 -0.29
C ILE A 144 1.62 -11.24 0.99
N ARG A 145 1.33 -11.86 2.13
CA ARG A 145 1.93 -11.51 3.43
C ARG A 145 3.46 -11.61 3.41
N ASP A 146 4.00 -12.68 2.82
CA ASP A 146 5.43 -12.92 2.72
C ASP A 146 6.11 -11.83 1.86
N LEU A 147 5.50 -11.45 0.74
CA LEU A 147 5.97 -10.34 -0.09
C LEU A 147 5.96 -9.01 0.69
N LEU A 148 4.84 -8.69 1.35
CA LEU A 148 4.71 -7.48 2.14
C LEU A 148 5.72 -7.43 3.30
N ALA A 149 5.97 -8.56 3.96
CA ALA A 149 6.92 -8.67 5.06
C ALA A 149 8.37 -8.47 4.59
N GLU A 150 8.73 -9.03 3.44
CA GLU A 150 10.06 -8.84 2.85
C GLU A 150 10.28 -7.37 2.46
N GLN A 151 9.29 -6.74 1.80
CA GLN A 151 9.35 -5.32 1.47
C GLN A 151 9.43 -4.44 2.72
N LEU A 152 8.62 -4.72 3.75
CA LEU A 152 8.65 -3.99 5.03
C LEU A 152 10.04 -4.06 5.69
N LYS A 153 10.65 -5.23 5.70
CA LYS A 153 12.00 -5.41 6.24
C LYS A 153 13.00 -4.50 5.53
N GLN A 154 13.00 -4.50 4.20
CA GLN A 154 13.89 -3.64 3.42
C GLN A 154 13.60 -2.15 3.60
N VAL A 155 12.32 -1.75 3.71
CA VAL A 155 11.93 -0.37 4.03
C VAL A 155 12.50 0.06 5.38
N LYS A 156 12.47 -0.81 6.40
CA LYS A 156 13.03 -0.53 7.73
C LYS A 156 14.57 -0.47 7.74
N GLU A 157 15.25 -1.20 6.87
CA GLU A 157 16.72 -1.17 6.74
C GLU A 157 17.23 0.09 6.01
N GLN A 158 16.36 0.74 5.21
CA GLN A 158 16.69 1.93 4.42
C GLN A 158 16.35 3.26 5.13
N ASN A 159 15.77 3.18 6.33
CA ASN A 159 15.38 4.32 7.18
C ASN A 159 16.26 4.41 8.43
#